data_AF-A0A2W5SAZ8-F1
#
_entry.id   AF-A0A2W5SAZ8-F1
#
_cell.length_a   1.000
_cell.length_b   1.000
_cell.length_c   1.000
_cell.angle_alpha   90.00
_cell.angle_beta   90.00
_cell.angle_gamma   90.00
#
_symmetry.space_group_name_H-M   'P 1'
#
loop_
_entity.id
_entity.type
_entity.pdbx_description
1 polymer ?
#
loop_
_entity_poly.entity_id
_entity_poly.type
_entity_poly.pdbx_seq_one_letter_code
_entity_poly.pdbx_strand_id
1 'polypeptide(L)'
;MDLPLLEALNGERAARRASVLVTELGSGRQRLVLPAQAAADPLAADVAEALRTGKSRLVEVGNERIFLTAQVPAPRLVITGAVHISQALAPMATTAGFDVIIVDPRTAFATPERFPEVDLRAEWPDVALAQISLDPFTALAALTHDPKIDDPALAGALAAGCFYVGALGSRKTHAARLERLAAQGLPRETLARIAREQAA
;
A
#
# COMPACT_ATOMS: atom_id res chain seq x y z
N MET A 1 0.07 -27.19 11.71
CA MET A 1 0.80 -26.54 10.61
C MET A 1 2.05 -27.35 10.32
N ASP A 2 2.20 -27.85 9.10
CA ASP A 2 3.44 -28.48 8.65
C ASP A 2 4.48 -27.41 8.23
N LEU A 3 5.73 -27.82 8.07
CA LEU A 3 6.83 -26.91 7.74
C LEU A 3 6.65 -26.23 6.36
N PRO A 4 6.28 -26.94 5.28
CA PRO A 4 6.08 -26.29 3.97
C PRO A 4 5.02 -25.20 3.98
N LEU A 5 3.91 -25.41 4.70
CA LEU A 5 2.84 -24.42 4.80
C LEU A 5 3.28 -23.17 5.58
N LEU A 6 4.06 -23.37 6.66
CA LEU A 6 4.63 -22.27 7.44
C LEU A 6 5.63 -21.46 6.61
N GLU A 7 6.49 -22.12 5.84
CA GLU A 7 7.44 -21.46 4.95
C GLU A 7 6.73 -20.64 3.86
N ALA A 8 5.70 -21.20 3.23
CA ALA A 8 4.88 -20.49 2.26
C ALA A 8 4.20 -19.25 2.87
N LEU A 9 3.57 -19.41 4.05
CA LEU A 9 2.95 -18.29 4.75
C LEU A 9 3.95 -17.19 5.12
N ASN A 10 5.13 -17.57 5.62
CA ASN A 10 6.18 -16.61 5.95
C ASN A 10 6.74 -15.92 4.69
N GLY A 11 6.83 -16.63 3.57
CA GLY A 11 7.20 -16.06 2.28
C GLY A 11 6.22 -14.97 1.82
N GLU A 12 4.92 -15.21 1.91
CA GLU A 12 3.90 -14.21 1.59
C GLU A 12 3.97 -13.00 2.55
N ARG A 13 4.15 -13.24 3.85
CA ARG A 13 4.28 -12.17 4.85
C ARG A 13 5.52 -11.30 4.60
N ALA A 14 6.68 -11.92 4.37
CA ALA A 14 7.93 -11.20 4.10
C ALA A 14 7.84 -10.37 2.82
N ALA A 15 7.15 -10.89 1.80
CA ALA A 15 6.93 -10.20 0.54
C ALA A 15 5.76 -9.21 0.57
N ARG A 16 5.15 -8.98 1.74
CA ARG A 16 3.97 -8.11 1.91
C ARG A 16 2.84 -8.43 0.92
N ARG A 17 2.53 -9.72 0.79
CA ARG A 17 1.40 -10.20 0.00
C ARG A 17 0.30 -10.76 0.90
N ALA A 18 -0.94 -10.45 0.54
CA ALA A 18 -2.09 -10.96 1.27
C ALA A 18 -2.29 -12.45 1.04
N SER A 19 -2.70 -13.16 2.08
CA SER A 19 -3.09 -14.57 2.01
C SER A 19 -4.10 -14.90 3.11
N VAL A 20 -4.78 -16.03 2.98
CA VAL A 20 -5.68 -16.57 4.01
C VAL A 20 -5.26 -17.99 4.36
N LEU A 21 -5.00 -18.23 5.64
CA LEU A 21 -4.82 -19.59 6.14
C LEU A 21 -6.18 -20.15 6.54
N VAL A 22 -6.63 -21.18 5.81
CA VAL A 22 -7.86 -21.90 6.08
C VAL A 22 -7.52 -23.05 7.04
N THR A 23 -8.20 -23.10 8.19
CA THR A 23 -8.03 -24.17 9.19
C THR A 23 -9.38 -24.84 9.46
N GLU A 24 -9.48 -26.12 9.12
CA GLU A 24 -10.61 -26.95 9.51
C GLU A 24 -10.48 -27.31 11.00
N LEU A 25 -11.39 -26.85 11.85
CA LEU A 25 -11.22 -26.99 13.31
C LEU A 25 -11.45 -28.42 13.80
N GLY A 26 -12.24 -29.22 13.08
CA GLY A 26 -12.50 -30.62 13.44
C GLY A 26 -11.32 -31.56 13.15
N SER A 27 -10.62 -31.34 12.04
CA SER A 27 -9.52 -32.20 11.57
C SER A 27 -8.13 -31.62 11.86
N GLY A 28 -8.05 -30.30 12.08
CA GLY A 28 -6.78 -29.57 12.15
C GLY A 28 -6.09 -29.41 10.79
N ARG A 29 -6.71 -29.83 9.67
CA ARG A 29 -6.15 -29.65 8.33
C ARG A 29 -6.08 -28.16 7.99
N GLN A 30 -4.97 -27.79 7.36
CA GLN A 30 -4.69 -26.41 7.01
C GLN A 30 -4.26 -26.31 5.55
N ARG A 31 -4.62 -25.19 4.92
CA ARG A 31 -4.17 -24.83 3.58
C ARG A 31 -4.10 -23.32 3.44
N LEU A 32 -3.15 -22.85 2.64
CA LEU A 32 -2.98 -21.44 2.32
C LEU A 32 -3.73 -21.12 1.03
N VAL A 33 -4.45 -20.00 1.03
CA VAL A 33 -5.15 -19.49 -0.15
C VAL A 33 -4.58 -18.12 -0.50
N LEU A 34 -4.05 -18.02 -1.70
CA LEU A 34 -3.58 -16.76 -2.27
C LEU A 34 -4.73 -16.02 -2.97
N PRO A 35 -4.67 -14.69 -3.13
CA PRO A 35 -5.71 -13.92 -3.82
C PRO A 35 -6.04 -14.44 -5.21
N ALA A 36 -5.04 -14.89 -5.98
CA ALA A 36 -5.23 -15.47 -7.30
C ALA A 36 -6.00 -16.81 -7.29
N GLN A 37 -6.02 -17.51 -6.16
CA GLN A 37 -6.70 -18.79 -5.98
C GLN A 37 -8.08 -18.64 -5.32
N ALA A 38 -8.37 -17.46 -4.73
CA ALA A 38 -9.57 -17.23 -3.93
C ALA A 38 -10.87 -17.53 -4.70
N ALA A 39 -10.96 -17.18 -5.98
CA ALA A 39 -12.16 -17.39 -6.79
C ALA A 39 -12.46 -18.87 -7.07
N ALA A 40 -11.46 -19.74 -7.04
CA ALA A 40 -11.60 -21.18 -7.26
C ALA A 40 -11.80 -21.96 -5.94
N ASP A 41 -11.74 -21.27 -4.80
CA ASP A 41 -11.83 -21.87 -3.49
C ASP A 41 -13.29 -22.26 -3.14
N PRO A 42 -13.53 -23.41 -2.48
CA PRO A 42 -14.86 -23.73 -1.96
C PRO A 42 -15.46 -22.66 -1.03
N LEU A 43 -14.61 -21.84 -0.40
CA LEU A 43 -14.98 -20.72 0.48
C LEU A 43 -14.75 -19.36 -0.21
N ALA A 44 -14.85 -19.28 -1.54
CA ALA A 44 -14.46 -18.10 -2.32
C ALA A 44 -15.00 -16.78 -1.78
N ALA A 45 -16.30 -16.73 -1.41
CA ALA A 45 -16.92 -15.53 -0.87
C ALA A 45 -16.30 -15.10 0.46
N ASP A 46 -16.12 -16.03 1.40
CA ASP A 46 -15.58 -15.75 2.72
C ASP A 46 -14.08 -15.45 2.68
N VAL A 47 -13.32 -16.13 1.82
CA VAL A 47 -11.91 -15.84 1.56
C VAL A 47 -11.75 -14.46 0.93
N ALA A 48 -12.55 -14.11 -0.07
CA ALA A 48 -12.51 -12.79 -0.69
C ALA A 48 -12.84 -11.68 0.31
N GLU A 49 -13.80 -11.91 1.21
CA GLU A 49 -14.11 -10.97 2.28
C GLU A 49 -12.99 -10.84 3.32
N ALA A 50 -12.39 -11.95 3.73
CA ALA A 50 -11.25 -11.96 4.66
C ALA A 50 -10.05 -11.22 4.07
N LEU A 51 -9.74 -11.43 2.79
CA LEU A 51 -8.68 -10.71 2.05
C LEU A 51 -8.97 -9.21 1.95
N ARG A 52 -10.22 -8.84 1.67
CA ARG A 52 -10.63 -7.43 1.51
C ARG A 52 -10.62 -6.66 2.83
N THR A 53 -11.06 -7.29 3.91
CA THR A 53 -11.23 -6.63 5.22
C THR A 53 -10.00 -6.76 6.12
N GLY A 54 -9.13 -7.74 5.84
CA GLY A 54 -8.03 -8.12 6.73
C GLY A 54 -8.49 -8.79 8.02
N LYS A 55 -9.79 -9.10 8.16
CA LYS A 55 -10.34 -9.67 9.39
C LYS A 55 -10.44 -11.18 9.29
N SER A 56 -9.86 -11.86 10.27
CA SER A 56 -10.04 -13.30 10.46
C SER A 56 -11.48 -13.60 10.86
N ARG A 57 -12.01 -14.75 10.44
CA ARG A 57 -13.41 -15.12 10.66
C ARG A 57 -13.63 -16.61 10.77
N LEU A 58 -14.70 -16.97 11.46
CA LEU A 58 -15.21 -18.34 11.53
C LEU A 58 -16.32 -18.51 10.48
N VAL A 59 -16.28 -19.63 9.76
CA VAL A 59 -17.26 -20.03 8.74
C VAL A 59 -17.78 -21.41 9.10
N GLU A 60 -19.07 -21.65 8.87
CA GLU A 60 -19.72 -22.94 9.07
C GLU A 60 -20.15 -23.50 7.71
N VAL A 61 -19.70 -24.71 7.39
CA VAL A 61 -20.07 -25.42 6.16
C VAL A 61 -20.65 -26.78 6.56
N GLY A 62 -21.98 -26.89 6.50
CA GLY A 62 -22.67 -28.05 7.07
C GLY A 62 -22.41 -28.16 8.56
N ASN A 63 -21.77 -29.26 9.00
CA ASN A 63 -21.39 -29.49 10.39
C ASN A 63 -19.92 -29.16 10.68
N GLU A 64 -19.16 -28.68 9.68
CA GLU A 64 -17.76 -28.33 9.84
C GLU A 64 -17.59 -26.86 10.21
N ARG A 65 -16.71 -26.59 11.17
CA ARG A 65 -16.28 -25.24 11.54
C ARG A 65 -14.91 -24.98 10.96
N ILE A 66 -14.80 -23.92 10.18
CA ILE A 66 -13.58 -23.53 9.48
C ILE A 66 -13.17 -22.14 9.94
N PHE A 67 -11.93 -21.98 10.38
CA PHE A 67 -11.37 -20.68 10.75
C PHE A 67 -10.49 -20.16 9.62
N LEU A 68 -10.82 -18.96 9.14
CA LEU A 68 -10.07 -18.22 8.15
C LEU A 68 -9.21 -17.19 8.87
N THR A 69 -7.89 -17.40 8.85
CA THR A 69 -6.94 -16.41 9.38
C THR A 69 -6.47 -15.51 8.24
N ALA A 70 -6.92 -14.27 8.23
CA ALA A 70 -6.49 -13.27 7.26
C ALA A 70 -5.07 -12.81 7.59
N GLN A 71 -4.20 -12.79 6.58
CA GLN A 71 -2.81 -12.35 6.67
C GLN A 71 -2.61 -11.29 5.61
N VAL A 72 -3.01 -10.06 5.93
CA VAL A 72 -2.87 -8.90 5.03
C VAL A 72 -1.76 -7.99 5.56
N PRO A 73 -0.95 -7.38 4.68
CA PRO A 73 0.07 -6.42 5.09
C PRO A 73 -0.53 -5.22 5.83
N ALA A 74 0.23 -4.69 6.80
CA ALA A 74 -0.09 -3.40 7.39
C ALA A 74 -0.11 -2.30 6.31
N PRO A 75 -1.11 -1.41 6.34
CA PRO A 75 -1.21 -0.34 5.37
C PRO A 75 -0.06 0.65 5.57
N ARG A 76 0.52 1.09 4.46
CA ARG A 76 1.64 2.03 4.45
C ARG A 76 1.22 3.34 3.79
N LEU A 77 1.70 4.47 4.30
CA LEU A 77 1.58 5.76 3.64
C LEU A 77 2.98 6.27 3.28
N VAL A 78 3.25 6.36 1.98
CA VAL A 78 4.47 6.98 1.45
C VAL A 78 4.13 8.40 1.00
N ILE A 79 4.85 9.38 1.52
CA ILE A 79 4.65 10.80 1.22
C ILE A 79 5.89 11.31 0.47
N THR A 80 5.72 11.90 -0.71
CA THR A 80 6.79 12.70 -1.30
C THR A 80 6.70 14.14 -0.85
N GLY A 81 7.80 14.64 -0.29
CA GLY A 81 7.92 15.98 0.20
C GLY A 81 7.89 16.07 1.72
N ALA A 82 8.97 16.59 2.28
CA ALA A 82 9.12 16.93 3.68
C ALA A 82 8.58 18.37 3.93
N VAL A 83 7.35 18.66 3.50
CA VAL A 83 6.72 19.99 3.59
C VAL A 83 5.91 20.16 4.88
N HIS A 84 5.41 21.37 5.16
CA HIS A 84 4.59 21.63 6.36
C HIS A 84 3.33 20.76 6.44
N ILE A 85 2.71 20.45 5.29
CA ILE A 85 1.54 19.56 5.24
C ILE A 85 1.93 18.17 5.73
N SER A 86 3.10 17.66 5.33
CA SER A 86 3.60 16.36 5.78
C SER A 86 3.85 16.31 7.28
N GLN A 87 4.25 17.43 7.90
CA GLN A 87 4.45 17.51 9.36
C GLN A 87 3.14 17.32 10.12
N ALA A 88 2.03 17.84 9.59
CA ALA A 88 0.72 17.65 10.17
C ALA A 88 0.13 16.26 9.83
N LEU A 89 0.34 15.80 8.59
CA LEU A 89 -0.23 14.54 8.09
C LEU A 89 0.40 13.30 8.74
N ALA A 90 1.73 13.29 8.90
CA ALA A 90 2.44 12.12 9.43
C ALA A 90 1.90 11.63 10.79
N PRO A 91 1.76 12.45 11.84
CA PRO A 91 1.25 11.96 13.12
C PRO A 91 -0.22 11.52 13.03
N MET A 92 -1.04 12.17 12.19
CA MET A 92 -2.43 11.76 11.97
C MET A 92 -2.49 10.37 11.30
N ALA A 93 -1.65 10.13 10.30
CA ALA A 93 -1.57 8.86 9.60
C ALA A 93 -1.03 7.74 10.50
N THR A 94 0.02 8.00 11.29
CA THR A 94 0.52 7.05 12.29
C THR A 94 -0.57 6.70 13.31
N THR A 95 -1.31 7.69 13.82
CA THR A 95 -2.43 7.46 14.75
C THR A 95 -3.54 6.63 14.12
N ALA A 96 -3.77 6.78 12.82
CA ALA A 96 -4.73 5.98 12.05
C ALA A 96 -4.24 4.56 11.72
N GLY A 97 -3.01 4.20 12.11
CA GLY A 97 -2.44 2.86 11.93
C GLY A 97 -1.67 2.67 10.63
N PHE A 98 -1.23 3.74 9.97
CA PHE A 98 -0.34 3.65 8.81
C PHE A 98 1.13 3.60 9.22
N ASP A 99 1.89 2.74 8.55
CA ASP A 99 3.35 2.85 8.52
C ASP A 99 3.74 4.04 7.63
N VAL A 100 4.22 5.14 8.22
CA VAL A 100 4.50 6.39 7.48
C VAL A 100 5.98 6.45 7.06
N ILE A 101 6.19 6.74 5.77
CA ILE A 101 7.51 6.99 5.19
C ILE A 101 7.46 8.31 4.44
N ILE A 102 8.46 9.18 4.65
CA ILE A 102 8.59 10.45 3.92
C ILE A 102 9.84 10.40 3.05
N VAL A 103 9.69 10.72 1.77
CA VAL A 103 10.77 10.80 0.79
C VAL A 103 10.94 12.24 0.35
N ASP A 104 12.11 12.84 0.57
CA ASP A 104 12.44 14.16 0.03
C ASP A 104 13.97 14.31 -0.12
N PRO A 105 14.50 14.46 -1.35
CA PRO A 105 15.93 14.60 -1.58
C PRO A 105 16.50 15.93 -1.04
N ARG A 106 15.65 16.89 -0.67
CA ARG A 106 16.06 18.19 -0.16
C ARG A 106 16.32 18.07 1.34
N THR A 107 17.56 17.77 1.70
CA THR A 107 18.02 17.56 3.08
C THR A 107 17.71 18.71 4.04
N ALA A 108 17.61 19.95 3.54
CA ALA A 108 17.18 21.10 4.35
C ALA A 108 15.74 20.96 4.90
N PHE A 109 14.90 20.16 4.23
CA PHE A 109 13.54 19.88 4.65
C PHE A 109 13.42 18.54 5.38
N ALA A 110 14.08 17.50 4.87
CA ALA A 110 14.07 16.17 5.45
C ALA A 110 15.00 16.09 6.69
N THR A 111 14.57 16.65 7.81
CA THR A 111 15.32 16.58 9.07
C THR A 111 14.57 15.81 10.17
N PRO A 112 15.26 15.04 11.03
CA PRO A 112 14.63 14.29 12.13
C PRO A 112 13.88 15.19 13.12
N GLU A 113 14.33 16.43 13.33
CA GLU A 113 13.68 17.38 14.24
C GLU A 113 12.29 17.78 13.74
N ARG A 114 12.11 17.82 12.41
CA ARG A 114 10.84 18.15 11.75
C ARG A 114 9.90 16.95 11.66
N PHE A 115 10.45 15.74 11.68
CA PHE A 115 9.74 14.47 11.49
C PHE A 115 10.23 13.41 12.48
N PRO A 116 9.96 13.60 13.78
CA PRO A 116 10.35 12.62 14.79
C PRO A 116 9.62 11.29 14.55
N GLU A 117 10.33 10.17 14.72
CA GLU A 117 9.78 8.81 14.66
C GLU A 117 9.15 8.41 13.31
N VAL A 118 9.45 9.17 12.24
CA VAL A 118 9.06 8.83 10.87
C VAL A 118 10.26 8.26 10.12
N ASP A 119 10.06 7.22 9.30
CA ASP A 119 11.08 6.76 8.36
C ASP A 119 11.29 7.83 7.28
N LEU A 120 12.38 8.59 7.43
CA LEU A 120 12.70 9.73 6.58
C LEU A 120 13.83 9.37 5.61
N ARG A 121 13.50 9.38 4.32
CA ARG A 121 14.38 9.04 3.20
C ARG A 121 14.82 10.29 2.47
N ALA A 122 16.05 10.72 2.75
CA ALA A 122 16.66 11.88 2.11
C ALA A 122 17.30 11.53 0.74
N GLU A 123 16.63 10.68 -0.04
CA GLU A 123 17.05 10.29 -1.39
C GLU A 123 16.07 10.76 -2.45
N TRP A 124 16.49 10.68 -3.72
CA TRP A 124 15.58 10.85 -4.84
C TRP A 124 14.55 9.70 -4.90
N PRO A 125 13.31 9.96 -5.36
CA PRO A 125 12.24 8.95 -5.33
C PRO A 125 12.54 7.68 -6.10
N ASP A 126 13.25 7.75 -7.22
CA ASP A 126 13.69 6.56 -7.97
C ASP A 126 14.54 5.61 -7.12
N VAL A 127 15.41 6.16 -6.24
CA VAL A 127 16.23 5.38 -5.32
C VAL A 127 15.42 4.90 -4.12
N ALA A 128 14.73 5.83 -3.43
CA ALA A 128 14.02 5.50 -2.20
C ALA A 128 12.88 4.49 -2.44
N LEU A 129 12.11 4.65 -3.51
CA LEU A 129 10.94 3.80 -3.79
C LEU A 129 11.34 2.37 -4.20
N ALA A 130 12.50 2.21 -4.85
CA ALA A 130 13.05 0.90 -5.16
C ALA A 130 13.38 0.11 -3.87
N GLN A 131 13.80 0.79 -2.81
CA GLN A 131 14.08 0.16 -1.51
C GLN A 131 12.82 -0.07 -0.68
N ILE A 132 11.87 0.89 -0.73
CA ILE A 132 10.60 0.79 0.00
C ILE A 132 9.74 -0.37 -0.53
N SER A 133 9.83 -0.67 -1.84
CA SER A 133 8.99 -1.65 -2.53
C SER A 133 7.51 -1.36 -2.35
N LEU A 134 6.98 -0.47 -3.20
CA LEU A 134 5.56 -0.13 -3.23
C LEU A 134 4.70 -1.36 -3.57
N ASP A 135 3.50 -1.42 -2.99
CA ASP A 135 2.59 -2.56 -3.12
C ASP A 135 1.10 -2.11 -3.08
N PRO A 136 0.14 -3.00 -3.34
CA PRO A 136 -1.28 -2.69 -3.22
C PRO A 136 -1.78 -2.32 -1.81
N PHE A 137 -0.94 -2.45 -0.77
CA PHE A 137 -1.21 -2.04 0.60
C PHE A 137 -0.53 -0.69 0.94
N THR A 138 -0.06 0.01 -0.08
CA THR A 138 0.57 1.32 0.05
C THR A 138 -0.32 2.42 -0.54
N ALA A 139 -0.48 3.52 0.19
CA ALA A 139 -0.93 4.80 -0.32
C ALA A 139 0.27 5.68 -0.65
N LEU A 140 0.18 6.43 -1.75
CA LEU A 140 1.13 7.49 -2.08
C LEU A 140 0.43 8.85 -1.98
N ALA A 141 1.04 9.81 -1.27
CA ALA A 141 0.64 11.21 -1.27
C ALA A 141 1.79 12.11 -1.78
N ALA A 142 1.61 12.72 -2.94
CA ALA A 142 2.59 13.60 -3.55
C ALA A 142 2.35 15.08 -3.19
N LEU A 143 3.25 15.65 -2.38
CA LEU A 143 3.04 16.94 -1.71
C LEU A 143 4.11 18.00 -2.05
N THR A 144 5.05 17.73 -2.98
CA THR A 144 6.14 18.68 -3.27
C THR A 144 5.77 19.76 -4.27
N HIS A 145 4.88 19.46 -5.22
CA HIS A 145 4.67 20.21 -6.47
C HIS A 145 5.89 20.25 -7.41
N ASP A 146 7.01 19.60 -7.08
CA ASP A 146 8.17 19.50 -7.94
C ASP A 146 8.02 18.27 -8.84
N PRO A 147 7.89 18.46 -10.17
CA PRO A 147 7.77 17.33 -11.10
C PRO A 147 8.91 16.33 -11.02
N LYS A 148 10.12 16.76 -10.63
CA LYS A 148 11.28 15.86 -10.51
C LYS A 148 11.16 14.90 -9.34
N ILE A 149 10.35 15.24 -8.34
CA ILE A 149 10.10 14.41 -7.17
C ILE A 149 8.75 13.69 -7.31
N ASP A 150 7.69 14.43 -7.61
CA ASP A 150 6.33 13.88 -7.62
C ASP A 150 6.10 12.94 -8.83
N ASP A 151 6.54 13.28 -10.03
CA ASP A 151 6.18 12.50 -11.22
C ASP A 151 6.76 11.07 -11.19
N PRO A 152 8.04 10.83 -10.83
CA PRO A 152 8.57 9.48 -10.68
C PRO A 152 7.85 8.67 -9.59
N ALA A 153 7.48 9.32 -8.49
CA ALA A 153 6.78 8.66 -7.40
C ALA A 153 5.37 8.25 -7.79
N LEU A 154 4.64 9.12 -8.48
CA LEU A 154 3.31 8.84 -9.00
C LEU A 154 3.34 7.71 -10.02
N ALA A 155 4.30 7.73 -10.95
CA ALA A 155 4.47 6.64 -11.91
C ALA A 155 4.76 5.30 -11.22
N GLY A 156 5.68 5.29 -10.25
CA GLY A 156 6.01 4.11 -9.45
C GLY A 156 4.80 3.56 -8.68
N ALA A 157 4.03 4.42 -8.02
CA ALA A 157 2.85 4.02 -7.26
C ALA A 157 1.71 3.48 -8.15
N LEU A 158 1.51 4.07 -9.32
CA LEU A 158 0.54 3.57 -10.29
C LEU A 158 0.93 2.18 -10.80
N ALA A 159 2.21 1.99 -11.14
CA ALA A 159 2.74 0.71 -11.61
C ALA A 159 2.69 -0.39 -10.53
N ALA A 160 2.97 -0.04 -9.27
CA ALA A 160 2.90 -0.95 -8.13
C ALA A 160 1.47 -1.29 -7.70
N GLY A 161 0.46 -0.63 -8.26
CA GLY A 161 -0.93 -0.89 -7.91
C GLY A 161 -1.31 -0.37 -6.53
N CYS A 162 -0.63 0.65 -6.00
CA CYS A 162 -0.96 1.31 -4.73
C CYS A 162 -2.48 1.58 -4.62
N PHE A 163 -3.08 1.29 -3.47
CA PHE A 163 -4.54 1.42 -3.30
C PHE A 163 -5.01 2.87 -3.38
N TYR A 164 -4.11 3.82 -3.12
CA TYR A 164 -4.35 5.25 -3.25
C TYR A 164 -3.13 5.94 -3.85
N VAL A 165 -3.37 6.82 -4.82
CA VAL A 165 -2.34 7.67 -5.44
C VAL A 165 -2.89 9.08 -5.49
N GLY A 166 -2.50 9.89 -4.52
CA GLY A 166 -2.94 11.27 -4.37
C GLY A 166 -1.84 12.25 -4.70
N ALA A 167 -2.21 13.39 -5.28
CA ALA A 167 -1.24 14.43 -5.57
C ALA A 167 -1.85 15.82 -5.38
N LEU A 168 -1.26 16.59 -4.46
CA LEU A 168 -1.72 17.92 -4.11
C LEU A 168 -1.57 18.86 -5.31
N GLY A 169 -2.57 19.71 -5.55
CA GLY A 169 -2.42 20.81 -6.51
C GLY A 169 -3.72 21.37 -7.08
N SER A 170 -3.62 22.58 -7.61
CA SER A 170 -4.72 23.23 -8.33
C SER A 170 -5.16 22.41 -9.55
N ARG A 171 -6.34 22.72 -10.12
CA ARG A 171 -6.79 22.12 -11.39
C ARG A 171 -5.74 22.27 -12.49
N LYS A 172 -5.12 23.45 -12.59
CA LYS A 172 -4.07 23.75 -13.57
C LYS A 172 -2.82 22.89 -13.34
N THR A 173 -2.35 22.79 -12.09
CA THR A 173 -1.18 21.98 -11.72
C THR A 173 -1.42 20.51 -12.00
N HIS A 174 -2.62 20.01 -11.67
CA HIS A 174 -3.01 18.63 -11.94
C HIS A 174 -3.07 18.33 -13.44
N ALA A 175 -3.69 19.20 -14.25
CA ALA A 175 -3.72 19.03 -15.71
C ALA A 175 -2.30 18.94 -16.31
N ALA A 176 -1.42 19.88 -15.94
CA ALA A 176 -0.02 19.87 -16.39
C ALA A 176 0.74 18.62 -15.94
N ARG A 177 0.43 18.09 -14.75
CA ARG A 177 1.00 16.82 -14.26
C ARG A 177 0.54 15.63 -15.12
N LEU A 178 -0.75 15.55 -15.43
CA LEU A 178 -1.27 14.50 -16.30
C LEU A 178 -0.64 14.56 -17.70
N GLU A 179 -0.44 15.76 -18.26
CA GLU A 179 0.25 15.93 -19.54
C GLU A 179 1.69 15.42 -19.51
N ARG A 180 2.46 15.76 -18.46
CA ARG A 180 3.85 15.27 -18.31
C ARG A 180 3.91 13.76 -18.15
N LEU A 181 3.04 13.16 -17.34
CA LEU A 181 3.00 11.71 -17.15
C LEU A 181 2.50 10.98 -18.40
N ALA A 182 1.55 11.55 -19.14
CA ALA A 182 1.12 11.02 -20.44
C ALA A 182 2.27 11.05 -21.46
N ALA A 183 3.09 12.11 -21.47
CA ALA A 183 4.27 12.19 -22.31
C ALA A 183 5.36 11.15 -21.96
N GLN A 184 5.33 10.58 -20.74
CA GLN A 184 6.15 9.44 -20.33
C GLN A 184 5.56 8.09 -20.75
N GLY A 185 4.43 8.07 -21.45
CA GLY A 185 3.79 6.86 -21.97
C GLY A 185 2.75 6.24 -21.04
N LEU A 186 2.35 6.90 -19.96
CA LEU A 186 1.32 6.36 -19.06
C LEU A 186 -0.07 6.44 -19.73
N PRO A 187 -0.83 5.33 -19.78
CA PRO A 187 -2.17 5.32 -20.33
C PRO A 187 -3.12 6.23 -19.55
N ARG A 188 -4.08 6.84 -20.26
CA ARG A 188 -5.08 7.74 -19.66
C ARG A 188 -5.89 7.07 -18.55
N GLU A 189 -6.19 5.78 -18.68
CA GLU A 189 -6.91 4.98 -17.68
C GLU A 189 -6.11 4.86 -16.38
N THR A 190 -4.80 4.65 -16.49
CA THR A 190 -3.88 4.63 -15.34
C THR A 190 -3.80 6.00 -14.69
N LEU A 191 -3.68 7.06 -15.49
CA LEU A 191 -3.62 8.44 -15.01
C LEU A 191 -4.89 8.89 -14.29
N ALA A 192 -6.06 8.37 -14.68
CA ALA A 192 -7.33 8.65 -14.03
C ALA A 192 -7.40 8.18 -12.57
N ARG A 193 -6.48 7.30 -12.14
CA ARG A 193 -6.35 6.86 -10.74
C ARG A 193 -5.70 7.91 -9.83
N ILE A 194 -5.09 8.97 -10.37
CA ILE A 194 -4.46 10.02 -9.56
C ILE A 194 -5.56 10.90 -8.95
N ALA A 195 -5.78 10.75 -7.64
CA ALA A 195 -6.65 11.63 -6.89
C ALA A 195 -6.03 13.03 -6.76
N ARG A 196 -6.84 14.06 -7.02
CA ARG A 196 -6.44 15.46 -6.83
C ARG A 196 -6.87 15.92 -5.45
N GLU A 197 -5.90 16.16 -4.58
CA GLU A 197 -6.14 16.74 -3.25
C GLU A 197 -6.08 18.27 -3.32
N GLN A 198 -7.06 18.95 -2.73
CA GLN A 198 -7.07 20.40 -2.58
C GLN A 198 -6.59 20.77 -1.17
N ALA A 199 -5.56 21.61 -1.05
CA ALA A 199 -5.38 22.37 0.18
C ALA A 199 -6.53 23.38 0.24
N ALA A 200 -7.32 23.30 1.31
CA ALA A 200 -8.38 24.25 1.59
C ALA A 200 -7.82 25.66 1.82
#